data_AF-A0A166LW43-F1
#
_entry.id   AF-A0A166LW43-F1
#
_cell.length_a   1.000
_cell.length_b   1.000
_cell.length_c   1.000
_cell.angle_alpha   90.00
_cell.angle_beta   90.00
_cell.angle_gamma   90.00
#
_symmetry.space_group_name_H-M   'P 1'
#
loop_
_entity.id
_entity.type
_entity.pdbx_description
1 polymer ?
#
loop_
_entity_poly.entity_id
_entity_poly.type
_entity_poly.pdbx_seq_one_letter_code
_entity_poly.pdbx_strand_id
1 'polypeptide(L)'
;MQFIQENSSLQVPQVFIYNTDINNAAEAAFMPIKMLPGIFTINALGSHKVHSSVIPIEAIIQKEDSRYKTGPIPGISSPFNTAAAFFKA
;
A
#
# COMPACT_ATOMS: atom_id res chain seq x y z
N MET A 1 2.30 19.11 -1.95
CA MET A 1 2.02 18.41 -3.22
C MET A 1 1.71 19.37 -4.37
N GLN A 2 1.07 20.51 -4.12
CA GLN A 2 0.70 21.50 -5.14
C GLN A 2 1.85 21.91 -6.08
N PHE A 3 3.04 22.20 -5.52
CA PHE A 3 4.22 22.50 -6.34
C PHE A 3 4.55 21.40 -7.37
N ILE A 4 4.43 20.13 -7.00
CA ILE A 4 4.68 19.00 -7.92
C ILE A 4 3.58 18.95 -8.98
N GLN A 5 2.31 19.18 -8.61
CA GLN A 5 1.19 19.23 -9.57
C GLN A 5 1.37 20.34 -10.61
N GLU A 6 1.88 21.50 -10.20
CA GLU A 6 2.06 22.67 -11.06
C GLU A 6 3.29 22.58 -11.96
N ASN A 7 4.31 21.81 -11.55
CA ASN A 7 5.62 21.79 -12.21
C ASN A 7 6.02 20.41 -12.76
N SER A 8 5.11 19.43 -12.77
CA SER A 8 5.37 18.08 -13.25
C SER A 8 4.12 17.47 -13.88
N SER A 9 4.31 16.52 -14.79
CA SER A 9 3.25 15.65 -15.29
C SER A 9 2.96 14.45 -14.38
N LEU A 10 3.69 14.30 -13.27
CA LEU A 10 3.47 13.21 -12.32
C LEU A 10 2.11 13.36 -11.64
N GLN A 11 1.31 12.30 -11.70
CA GLN A 11 0.07 12.24 -10.91
C GLN A 11 0.42 12.13 -9.43
N VAL A 12 0.04 13.15 -8.67
CA VAL A 12 0.24 13.17 -7.22
C VAL A 12 -1.09 13.43 -6.50
N PRO A 13 -1.29 12.82 -5.32
CA PRO A 13 -2.50 13.04 -4.51
C PRO A 13 -2.76 14.53 -4.26
N GLN A 14 -4.00 14.94 -4.51
CA GLN A 14 -4.46 16.28 -4.14
C GLN A 14 -4.59 16.37 -2.62
N VAL A 15 -4.08 17.45 -2.03
CA VAL A 15 -4.29 17.76 -0.61
C VAL A 15 -5.61 18.50 -0.48
N PHE A 16 -6.48 18.06 0.44
CA PHE A 16 -7.74 18.77 0.71
C PHE A 16 -7.54 19.90 1.70
N ILE A 17 -6.91 19.58 2.83
CA ILE A 17 -6.53 20.52 3.89
C ILE A 17 -5.26 20.01 4.58
N TYR A 18 -4.67 20.83 5.43
CA TYR A 18 -3.70 20.37 6.42
C TYR A 18 -3.97 21.09 7.74
N ASN A 19 -3.67 20.42 8.84
CA ASN A 19 -3.68 21.02 10.17
C ASN A 19 -2.36 20.68 10.85
N THR A 20 -1.63 21.70 11.27
CA THR A 20 -0.33 21.57 11.96
C THR A 20 -0.42 21.82 13.46
N ASP A 21 -1.55 22.33 13.95
CA ASP A 21 -1.76 22.55 15.39
C ASP A 21 -2.01 21.19 16.06
N ILE A 22 -1.14 20.81 16.99
CA ILE A 22 -1.26 19.54 17.71
C ILE A 22 -2.45 19.52 18.69
N ASN A 23 -3.01 20.68 19.02
CA ASN A 23 -4.15 20.80 19.96
C ASN A 23 -5.51 20.67 19.27
N ASN A 24 -5.54 20.13 18.05
CA ASN A 24 -6.79 19.82 17.35
C ASN A 24 -7.42 18.51 17.89
N ALA A 25 -8.64 18.21 17.46
CA ALA A 25 -9.39 17.03 17.93
C ALA A 25 -8.73 15.67 17.65
N ALA A 26 -7.80 15.60 16.70
CA ALA A 26 -7.02 14.40 16.40
C ALA A 26 -5.71 14.31 17.22
N GLU A 27 -5.41 15.33 18.04
CA GLU A 27 -4.23 15.43 18.89
C GLU A 27 -2.90 15.24 18.14
N ALA A 28 -2.92 15.51 16.83
CA ALA A 28 -1.82 15.28 15.92
C ALA A 28 -1.92 16.19 14.71
N ALA A 29 -0.78 16.54 14.10
CA ALA A 29 -0.76 17.17 12.79
C ALA A 29 -1.22 16.17 11.72
N PHE A 30 -2.03 16.61 10.76
CA PHE A 30 -2.56 15.73 9.71
C PHE A 30 -2.78 16.45 8.38
N MET A 31 -2.88 15.68 7.31
CA MET A 31 -3.13 16.16 5.95
C MET A 31 -3.97 15.12 5.19
N PRO A 32 -5.29 15.32 5.04
CA PRO A 32 -6.12 14.44 4.24
C PRO A 32 -5.81 14.64 2.76
N ILE A 33 -5.65 13.53 2.03
CA ILE A 33 -5.30 13.52 0.61
C ILE A 33 -6.28 12.71 -0.21
N LYS A 34 -6.41 13.04 -1.50
CA LYS A 34 -7.19 12.27 -2.47
C LYS A 34 -6.55 10.90 -2.68
N MET A 35 -7.34 9.84 -2.54
CA MET A 35 -6.92 8.49 -2.90
C MET A 35 -6.65 8.41 -4.40
N LEU A 36 -5.46 7.91 -4.77
CA LEU A 36 -5.15 7.53 -6.15
C LEU A 36 -5.20 5.99 -6.23
N PRO A 37 -6.03 5.42 -7.11
CA PRO A 37 -6.06 3.97 -7.28
C PRO A 37 -4.74 3.47 -7.87
N GLY A 38 -4.18 2.42 -7.29
CA GLY A 38 -2.92 1.83 -7.73
C GLY A 38 -2.47 0.69 -6.82
N ILE A 39 -1.51 -0.11 -7.29
CA ILE A 39 -0.88 -1.18 -6.51
C ILE A 39 0.55 -0.76 -6.23
N PHE A 40 0.94 -0.83 -4.96
CA PHE A 40 2.34 -0.68 -4.57
C PHE A 40 3.09 -1.99 -4.83
N THR A 41 4.21 -1.93 -5.56
CA THR A 41 5.08 -3.09 -5.80
C THR A 41 6.04 -3.35 -4.63
N ILE A 42 5.57 -3.08 -3.42
CA ILE A 42 6.31 -3.20 -2.17
C ILE A 42 5.37 -3.86 -1.15
N ASN A 43 5.90 -4.75 -0.32
CA ASN A 43 5.17 -5.34 0.80
C ASN A 43 5.90 -4.99 2.11
N ALA A 44 5.38 -5.46 3.25
CA ALA A 44 5.99 -5.23 4.55
C ALA A 44 7.43 -5.78 4.68
N LEU A 45 7.83 -6.70 3.79
CA LEU A 45 9.17 -7.31 3.76
C LEU A 45 10.14 -6.55 2.86
N GLY A 46 9.68 -5.54 2.12
CA GLY A 46 10.53 -4.63 1.37
C GLY A 46 10.10 -4.39 -0.07
N SER A 47 10.95 -3.64 -0.76
CA SER A 47 10.70 -3.13 -2.11
C SER A 47 11.58 -3.84 -3.16
N HIS A 48 11.99 -3.13 -4.20
CA HIS A 48 12.85 -3.60 -5.27
C HIS A 48 14.11 -4.33 -4.78
N LYS A 49 14.75 -3.88 -3.69
CA LYS A 49 15.97 -4.54 -3.16
C LYS A 49 15.73 -5.98 -2.72
N VAL A 50 14.50 -6.31 -2.31
CA VAL A 50 14.13 -7.64 -1.79
C VAL A 50 13.46 -8.49 -2.88
N HIS A 51 12.69 -7.86 -3.77
CA HIS A 51 11.82 -8.57 -4.71
C HIS A 51 12.14 -8.31 -6.20
N SER A 52 13.17 -7.51 -6.51
CA SER A 52 13.51 -7.07 -7.88
C SER A 52 12.30 -6.55 -8.68
N SER A 53 11.36 -5.88 -7.98
CA SER A 53 10.07 -5.40 -8.52
C SER A 53 9.09 -6.50 -8.98
N VAL A 54 9.36 -7.77 -8.68
CA VAL A 54 8.44 -8.89 -8.87
C VAL A 54 7.75 -9.20 -7.55
N ILE A 55 6.49 -8.79 -7.39
CA ILE A 55 5.71 -9.19 -6.22
C ILE A 55 5.44 -10.70 -6.33
N PRO A 56 5.85 -11.53 -5.36
CA PRO A 56 5.45 -12.93 -5.34
C PRO A 56 3.92 -13.00 -5.28
N ILE A 57 3.32 -13.72 -6.23
CA ILE A 57 1.86 -13.94 -6.30
C ILE A 57 1.39 -14.87 -5.14
N GLU A 58 2.35 -15.42 -4.40
CA GLU A 58 2.17 -16.27 -3.22
C GLU A 58 2.68 -15.53 -1.98
N ALA A 59 1.92 -15.55 -0.89
CA ALA A 59 2.40 -15.08 0.40
C ALA A 59 3.38 -16.08 1.00
N ILE A 60 4.42 -15.55 1.65
CA ILE A 60 5.34 -16.33 2.45
C ILE A 60 4.71 -16.50 3.83
N ILE A 61 4.30 -17.73 4.15
CA ILE A 61 3.67 -18.12 5.41
C ILE A 61 4.76 -18.69 6.32
N GLN A 62 4.99 -18.05 7.47
CA GLN A 62 5.83 -18.61 8.51
C GLN A 62 5.08 -19.78 9.18
N LYS A 63 5.74 -20.92 9.27
CA LYS A 63 5.26 -22.11 9.99
C LYS A 63 5.71 -22.05 11.46
N GLU A 64 5.02 -22.81 12.31
CA GLU A 64 5.32 -22.95 13.73
C GLU A 64 6.76 -23.42 14.01
N ASP A 65 7.36 -24.16 13.06
CA ASP A 65 8.75 -24.62 13.12
C ASP A 65 9.77 -23.56 12.63
N SER A 66 9.36 -22.30 12.54
CA SER A 66 10.17 -21.17 12.05
C SER A 66 10.64 -21.29 10.59
N ARG A 67 10.15 -22.26 9.83
CA ARG A 67 10.38 -22.35 8.38
C ARG A 67 9.33 -21.55 7.62
N TYR A 68 9.67 -21.17 6.40
CA TYR A 68 8.76 -20.45 5.52
C TYR A 68 8.27 -21.37 4.41
N LYS A 69 6.98 -21.27 4.06
CA LYS A 69 6.40 -21.86 2.84
C LYS A 69 5.73 -20.78 2.01
N THR A 70 5.64 -20.97 0.71
CA THR A 70 4.75 -20.15 -0.11
C THR A 70 3.31 -20.67 -0.03
N GLY A 71 2.33 -19.78 -0.18
CA GLY A 71 0.90 -20.10 -0.09
C GLY A 71 -0.01 -18.92 -0.44
N PRO A 72 -1.34 -19.06 -0.33
CA PRO A 72 -2.29 -18.00 -0.66
C PRO A 72 -2.15 -16.79 0.29
N ILE A 73 -2.47 -15.59 -0.20
CA ILE A 73 -2.42 -14.36 0.61
C ILE A 73 -3.39 -14.47 1.80
N PRO A 74 -2.91 -14.44 3.05
CA PRO A 74 -3.77 -14.52 4.23
C PRO A 74 -4.79 -13.38 4.24
N GLY A 75 -6.06 -13.69 4.48
CA GLY A 75 -7.15 -12.71 4.47
C GLY A 75 -7.78 -12.43 3.09
N ILE A 76 -7.17 -12.93 2.01
CA ILE A 76 -7.80 -13.05 0.67
C ILE A 76 -8.10 -14.54 0.46
N SER A 77 -8.88 -15.13 1.37
CA SER A 77 -9.31 -16.53 1.26
C SER A 77 -10.76 -16.57 0.81
N SER A 78 -10.97 -17.03 -0.43
CA SER A 78 -12.28 -17.36 -1.04
C SER A 78 -13.26 -16.17 -1.19
N PRO A 79 -13.75 -15.85 -2.41
CA PRO A 79 -13.59 -16.58 -3.68
C PRO A 79 -12.36 -16.15 -4.52
N PHE A 80 -11.52 -15.23 -4.03
CA PHE A 80 -10.42 -14.68 -4.82
C PHE A 80 -9.07 -15.22 -4.33
N ASN A 81 -8.27 -15.75 -5.24
CA ASN A 81 -6.92 -16.27 -4.96
C ASN A 81 -5.82 -15.22 -5.20
N THR A 82 -6.17 -14.02 -5.70
CA THR A 82 -5.25 -12.90 -5.93
C THR A 82 -5.94 -11.58 -5.63
N ALA A 83 -5.16 -10.56 -5.24
CA ALA A 83 -5.68 -9.19 -5.08
C ALA A 83 -6.28 -8.65 -6.39
N ALA A 84 -5.69 -9.00 -7.54
CA ALA A 84 -6.20 -8.63 -8.85
C ALA A 84 -7.58 -9.25 -9.15
N ALA A 85 -7.85 -10.46 -8.68
CA ALA A 85 -9.15 -11.11 -8.83
C ALA A 85 -10.22 -10.46 -7.93
N PHE A 86 -9.87 -10.00 -6.74
CA PHE A 86 -10.77 -9.27 -5.84
C PHE A 86 -11.25 -7.94 -6.45
N PHE A 87 -10.36 -7.15 -7.05
CA PHE A 87 -10.73 -5.85 -7.66
C PHE A 87 -11.50 -5.96 -8.98
N LYS A 88 -11.57 -7.15 -9.59
CA LYS A 88 -12.29 -7.38 -10.85
C LYS A 88 -13.72 -7.89 -10.64
N ALA A 89 -14.11 -8.19 -9.40
CA ALA A 89 -15.45 -8.64 -9.03
C ALA A 89 -16.33 -7.46 -8.62
#